data_AF-A0A7C1MYR7-F1
#
_entry.id   AF-A0A7C1MYR7-F1
#
_cell.length_a   1.000
_cell.length_b   1.000
_cell.length_c   1.000
_cell.angle_alpha   90.00
_cell.angle_beta   90.00
_cell.angle_gamma   90.00
#
_symmetry.space_group_name_H-M   'P 1'
#
loop_
_entity.id
_entity.type
_entity.pdbx_description
1 polymer ?
#
loop_
_entity_poly.entity_id
_entity_poly.type
_entity_poly.pdbx_seq_one_letter_code
_entity_poly.pdbx_strand_id
1 'polypeptide(L)'
;YEFGPENVSGLNYLIAVDENSYSPAVTWKNRDEDPKTGKMVDRSSEGMGDFHPISWYHEFDGGRAFYTALGHIPKAYENQWFLDHLYGGIYYAATGRGIDTNKNVAK
;
A
#
# COMPACT_ATOMS: atom_id res chain seq x y z
N TYR A 1 -0.55 -9.14 -2.31
CA TYR A 1 -1.44 -8.01 -2.00
C TYR A 1 -1.53 -7.27 -3.30
N GLU A 2 -2.69 -7.28 -3.96
CA GLU A 2 -2.89 -6.62 -5.24
C GLU A 2 -3.97 -5.57 -5.02
N PHE A 3 -3.76 -4.39 -5.59
CA PHE A 3 -4.73 -3.30 -5.55
C PHE A 3 -5.46 -3.22 -6.87
N GLY A 4 -6.78 -2.98 -6.79
CA GLY A 4 -7.57 -2.64 -7.96
C GLY A 4 -7.32 -1.20 -8.44
N PRO A 5 -8.04 -0.77 -9.49
CA PRO A 5 -7.96 0.61 -9.96
C PRO A 5 -8.38 1.60 -8.87
N GLU A 6 -7.87 2.82 -8.97
CA GLU A 6 -8.28 3.93 -8.12
C GLU A 6 -9.79 4.16 -8.23
N ASN A 7 -10.47 4.22 -7.09
CA ASN A 7 -11.90 4.55 -7.04
C ASN A 7 -12.15 6.02 -6.72
N VAL A 8 -11.09 6.79 -6.44
CA VAL A 8 -11.13 8.21 -6.08
C VAL A 8 -9.96 8.92 -6.74
N SER A 9 -10.16 10.15 -7.18
CA SER A 9 -9.07 11.01 -7.64
C SER A 9 -8.34 11.66 -6.47
N GLY A 10 -7.12 12.16 -6.72
CA GLY A 10 -6.34 12.91 -5.73
C GLY A 10 -5.58 12.04 -4.73
N LEU A 11 -5.33 10.77 -5.05
CA LEU A 11 -4.39 9.95 -4.31
C LEU A 11 -2.96 10.47 -4.47
N ASN A 12 -2.29 10.67 -3.34
CA ASN A 12 -0.88 11.03 -3.29
C ASN A 12 -0.09 9.82 -2.80
N TYR A 13 0.71 9.23 -3.68
CA TYR A 13 1.50 8.04 -3.39
C TYR A 13 2.80 8.37 -2.67
N LEU A 14 3.09 7.62 -1.60
CA LEU A 14 4.27 7.80 -0.77
C LEU A 14 5.32 6.72 -1.03
N ILE A 15 4.86 5.46 -1.13
CA ILE A 15 5.74 4.29 -1.26
C ILE A 15 5.10 3.32 -2.26
N ALA A 16 5.91 2.82 -3.18
CA ALA A 16 5.58 1.72 -4.07
C ALA A 16 6.63 0.61 -3.96
N VAL A 17 6.24 -0.62 -4.25
CA VAL A 17 7.14 -1.77 -4.36
C VAL A 17 7.73 -1.81 -5.76
N ASP A 18 9.06 -1.96 -5.86
CA ASP A 18 9.75 -2.21 -7.12
C ASP A 18 9.77 -3.70 -7.44
N GLU A 19 8.82 -4.13 -8.26
CA GLU A 19 8.69 -5.52 -8.70
C GLU A 19 9.62 -5.88 -9.88
N ASN A 20 10.43 -4.94 -10.39
CA ASN A 20 11.44 -5.26 -11.40
C ASN A 20 12.68 -5.92 -10.81
N SER A 21 12.87 -5.79 -9.49
CA SER A 21 14.04 -6.29 -8.77
C SER A 21 13.92 -7.76 -8.32
N TYR A 22 12.74 -8.38 -8.48
CA TYR A 22 12.48 -9.78 -8.11
C TYR A 22 11.36 -10.39 -8.97
N SER A 23 11.07 -11.69 -8.79
CA SER A 23 9.94 -12.35 -9.46
C SER A 23 8.71 -12.35 -8.54
N PRO A 24 7.69 -11.51 -8.79
CA PRO A 24 6.48 -11.48 -7.96
C PRO A 24 5.52 -12.65 -8.22
N ALA A 25 5.69 -13.35 -9.35
CA ALA A 25 4.80 -14.43 -9.75
C ALA A 25 4.78 -15.59 -8.74
N VAL A 26 3.61 -15.95 -8.24
CA VAL A 26 3.40 -17.02 -7.26
C VAL A 26 2.14 -17.81 -7.54
N THR A 27 2.19 -19.13 -7.29
CA THR A 27 1.02 -20.02 -7.30
C THR A 27 0.91 -20.76 -5.98
N TRP A 28 -0.21 -20.54 -5.30
CA TRP A 28 -0.58 -21.23 -4.06
C TRP A 28 -1.53 -22.37 -4.40
N LYS A 29 -1.06 -23.61 -4.27
CA LYS A 29 -1.86 -24.77 -4.64
C LYS A 29 -2.99 -25.03 -3.65
N ASN A 30 -4.18 -25.36 -4.15
CA ASN A 30 -5.37 -25.66 -3.35
C ASN A 30 -5.62 -24.61 -2.25
N ARG A 31 -5.51 -23.33 -2.60
CA ARG A 31 -5.60 -22.23 -1.63
C ARG A 31 -7.05 -21.87 -1.31
N ASP A 32 -7.88 -21.80 -2.34
CA ASP A 32 -9.25 -21.31 -2.24
C ASP A 32 -10.25 -22.41 -2.54
N GLU A 33 -11.47 -22.27 -2.05
CA GLU A 33 -12.59 -23.12 -2.44
C GLU A 33 -13.40 -22.41 -3.52
N ASP A 34 -13.69 -23.12 -4.63
CA ASP A 34 -14.63 -22.65 -5.64
C ASP A 34 -16.05 -22.68 -5.05
N PRO A 35 -16.73 -21.52 -4.89
CA PRO A 35 -18.03 -21.45 -4.25
C PRO A 35 -19.15 -22.17 -5.04
N LYS A 36 -18.93 -22.49 -6.32
CA LYS A 36 -19.91 -23.22 -7.15
C LYS A 36 -19.73 -24.73 -7.08
N THR A 37 -18.49 -25.20 -6.96
CA THR A 37 -18.17 -26.63 -7.07
C THR A 37 -17.72 -27.25 -5.75
N GLY A 38 -17.39 -26.43 -4.74
CA GLY A 38 -16.82 -26.86 -3.47
C GLY A 38 -15.42 -27.47 -3.59
N LYS A 39 -14.78 -27.36 -4.75
CA LYS A 39 -13.45 -27.91 -5.00
C LYS A 39 -12.39 -26.88 -4.64
N MET A 40 -11.29 -27.38 -4.07
CA MET A 40 -10.10 -26.54 -3.89
C MET A 40 -9.50 -26.18 -5.25
N VAL A 41 -9.11 -24.92 -5.40
CA VAL A 41 -8.49 -24.36 -6.61
C VAL A 41 -7.19 -23.63 -6.24
N ASP A 42 -6.26 -23.61 -7.20
CA ASP A 42 -5.01 -22.88 -7.07
C ASP A 42 -5.29 -21.37 -7.17
N ARG A 43 -4.54 -20.57 -6.39
CA ARG A 43 -4.51 -19.10 -6.56
C ARG A 43 -3.16 -18.68 -7.10
N SER A 44 -3.15 -18.05 -8.26
CA SER A 44 -1.96 -17.42 -8.83
C SER A 44 -2.03 -15.90 -8.74
N SER A 45 -0.86 -15.26 -8.75
CA SER A 45 -0.65 -13.82 -8.79
C SER A 45 0.59 -13.56 -9.65
N GLU A 46 0.55 -12.54 -10.51
CA GLU A 46 1.68 -12.10 -11.35
C GLU A 46 2.34 -10.82 -10.80
N GLY A 47 1.91 -10.35 -9.62
CA GLY A 47 2.24 -9.01 -9.13
C GLY A 47 1.36 -7.91 -9.73
N MET A 48 1.78 -6.67 -9.52
CA MET A 48 1.14 -5.45 -10.02
C MET A 48 1.91 -4.78 -11.16
N GLY A 49 3.10 -5.27 -11.50
CA GLY A 49 3.91 -4.76 -12.63
C GLY A 49 4.58 -3.43 -12.30
N ASP A 50 4.51 -2.47 -13.22
CA ASP A 50 5.25 -1.20 -13.14
C ASP A 50 4.90 -0.35 -11.92
N PHE A 51 3.70 -0.52 -11.34
CA PHE A 51 3.23 0.29 -10.24
C PHE A 51 2.47 -0.52 -9.19
N HIS A 52 3.12 -0.74 -8.05
CA HIS A 52 2.54 -1.39 -6.87
C HIS A 52 2.54 -0.43 -5.68
N PRO A 53 1.53 0.44 -5.54
CA PRO A 53 1.47 1.36 -4.40
C PRO A 53 1.23 0.56 -3.10
N ILE A 54 1.94 0.92 -2.03
CA ILE A 54 1.74 0.33 -0.70
C ILE A 54 1.53 1.38 0.41
N SER A 55 1.71 2.66 0.11
CA SER A 55 1.31 3.73 1.02
C SER A 55 0.93 5.01 0.26
N TRP A 56 -0.15 5.66 0.71
CA TRP A 56 -0.71 6.86 0.09
C TRP A 56 -1.55 7.65 1.09
N TYR A 57 -1.89 8.88 0.72
CA TYR A 57 -2.82 9.72 1.44
C TYR A 57 -3.69 10.53 0.49
N HIS A 58 -4.83 11.01 0.97
CA HIS A 58 -5.67 11.96 0.25
C HIS A 58 -6.57 12.75 1.20
N GLU A 59 -7.24 13.75 0.65
CA GLU A 59 -8.33 14.46 1.30
C GLU A 59 -9.67 13.94 0.75
N PHE A 60 -10.65 13.80 1.64
CA PHE A 60 -12.01 13.41 1.26
C PHE A 60 -13.01 14.08 2.19
N ASP A 61 -13.92 14.87 1.62
CA ASP A 61 -15.02 15.55 2.32
C ASP A 61 -14.57 16.34 3.57
N GLY A 62 -13.50 17.11 3.43
CA GLY A 62 -12.89 17.90 4.53
C GLY A 62 -12.08 17.07 5.54
N GLY A 63 -12.11 15.74 5.43
CA GLY A 63 -11.27 14.80 6.15
C GLY A 63 -9.96 14.50 5.41
N ARG A 64 -9.07 13.78 6.11
CA ARG A 64 -7.78 13.32 5.59
C ARG A 64 -7.62 11.86 5.93
N ALA A 65 -7.26 11.06 4.94
CA ALA A 65 -6.96 9.65 5.14
C ALA A 65 -5.52 9.34 4.73
N PHE A 66 -4.90 8.47 5.51
CA PHE A 66 -3.58 7.90 5.28
C PHE A 66 -3.71 6.38 5.30
N TYR A 67 -3.03 5.72 4.36
CA TYR A 67 -2.97 4.28 4.25
C TYR A 67 -1.52 3.79 4.14
N THR A 68 -1.23 2.66 4.77
CA THR A 68 0.01 1.91 4.58
C THR A 68 -0.25 0.41 4.70
N ALA A 69 0.30 -0.38 3.77
CA ALA A 69 0.27 -1.85 3.79
C ALA A 69 1.49 -2.45 4.54
N LEU A 70 2.37 -1.60 5.07
CA LEU A 70 3.50 -2.02 5.91
C LEU A 70 3.04 -2.48 7.30
N GLY A 71 3.92 -3.16 8.04
CA GLY A 71 3.67 -3.51 9.45
C GLY A 71 3.12 -4.90 9.71
N HIS A 72 3.08 -5.80 8.71
CA HIS A 72 2.61 -7.18 8.90
C HIS A 72 3.43 -7.97 9.94
N ILE A 73 4.73 -7.68 10.06
CA ILE A 73 5.66 -8.38 10.96
C ILE A 73 5.85 -7.54 12.23
N PRO A 74 5.69 -8.10 13.45
CA PRO A 74 5.87 -7.35 14.71
C PRO A 74 7.22 -6.62 14.82
N LYS A 75 8.29 -7.23 14.31
CA LYS A 75 9.64 -6.63 14.29
C LYS A 75 9.71 -5.30 13.55
N ALA A 76 8.79 -5.02 12.62
CA ALA A 76 8.72 -3.73 11.93
C ALA A 76 8.55 -2.57 12.93
N TYR A 77 7.81 -2.78 14.03
CA TYR A 77 7.55 -1.76 15.04
C TYR A 77 8.76 -1.43 15.93
N GLU A 78 9.88 -2.14 15.76
CA GLU A 78 11.16 -1.77 16.38
C GLU A 78 12.04 -0.93 15.44
N ASN A 79 11.65 -0.78 14.17
CA ASN A 79 12.39 -0.01 13.18
C ASN A 79 11.96 1.47 13.22
N GLN A 80 12.91 2.36 13.49
CA GLN A 80 12.64 3.79 13.62
C GLN A 80 12.04 4.40 12.34
N TRP A 81 12.52 4.01 11.16
CA TRP A 81 11.98 4.52 9.89
C TRP A 81 10.50 4.16 9.72
N PHE A 82 10.10 2.94 10.11
CA PHE A 82 8.70 2.56 10.07
C PHE A 82 7.85 3.32 11.10
N LEU A 83 8.37 3.53 12.31
CA LEU A 83 7.69 4.33 13.33
C LEU A 83 7.52 5.79 12.89
N ASP A 84 8.52 6.37 12.25
CA ASP A 84 8.46 7.73 11.70
C ASP A 84 7.44 7.83 10.56
N HIS A 85 7.38 6.84 9.68
CA HIS A 85 6.36 6.73 8.62
C HIS A 85 4.94 6.68 9.21
N LEU A 86 4.74 5.81 10.20
CA LEU A 86 3.45 5.67 10.87
C LEU A 86 3.05 6.94 11.61
N TYR A 87 3.99 7.56 12.34
CA TYR A 87 3.77 8.81 13.03
C TYR A 87 3.41 9.93 12.05
N GLY A 88 4.15 10.07 10.95
CA GLY A 88 3.89 11.07 9.92
C GLY A 88 2.50 10.95 9.32
N GLY A 89 2.08 9.72 8.99
CA GLY A 89 0.73 9.45 8.49
C GLY A 89 -0.38 9.79 9.49
N ILE A 90 -0.22 9.41 10.76
CA ILE A 90 -1.18 9.74 11.83
C ILE A 90 -1.23 11.25 12.07
N TYR A 91 -0.06 11.90 12.11
CA TYR A 91 0.06 13.34 12.32
C TYR A 91 -0.62 14.13 11.19
N TYR A 92 -0.42 13.72 9.93
CA TYR A 92 -1.13 14.29 8.78
C TYR A 92 -2.64 14.11 8.89
N ALA A 93 -3.13 12.90 9.12
CA ALA A 93 -4.57 12.63 9.20
C ALA A 93 -5.23 13.49 10.30
N ALA A 94 -4.59 13.58 11.46
CA ALA A 94 -5.09 14.34 12.60
C ALA A 94 -5.02 15.87 12.41
N THR A 95 -3.92 16.39 11.85
CA THR A 95 -3.62 17.83 11.91
C THR A 95 -3.63 18.55 10.57
N GLY A 96 -3.54 17.81 9.45
CA GLY A 96 -3.31 18.37 8.13
C GLY A 96 -1.91 18.97 7.93
N ARG A 97 -0.97 18.69 8.85
CA ARG A 97 0.41 19.17 8.78
C ARG A 97 1.38 18.03 8.46
N GLY A 98 2.66 18.35 8.32
CA GLY A 98 3.73 17.37 8.07
C GLY A 98 4.06 17.15 6.60
N ILE A 99 3.28 17.74 5.69
CA ILE A 99 3.55 17.75 4.25
C ILE A 99 3.91 19.18 3.86
N ASP A 100 5.18 19.39 3.51
CA ASP A 100 5.67 20.68 3.02
C ASP A 100 5.49 20.74 1.50
N THR A 101 4.35 21.29 1.07
CA THR A 101 4.02 21.44 -0.35
C THR A 101 4.90 22.46 -1.08
N ASN A 102 5.70 23.25 -0.34
CA ASN A 102 6.63 24.24 -0.90
C ASN A 102 8.01 23.63 -1.23
N LYS A 103 8.22 22.33 -1.01
CA LYS A 103 9.49 21.62 -1.29
C LYS A 103 9.52 20.78 -2.57
N ASN A 104 8.69 21.09 -3.55
CA ASN A 104 8.88 20.60 -4.93
C ASN A 104 9.56 21.74 -5.72
N VAL A 105 10.76 21.63 -6.32
CA VAL A 105 11.26 20.59 -7.21
C VAL A 105 12.80 20.61 -7.18
N ALA A 106 13.43 19.49 -6.82
CA ALA A 106 14.74 19.13 -7.39
C ALA A 106 14.52 17.81 -8.12
N LYS A 107 14.41 17.90 -9.45
CA LYS A 107 14.52 16.76 -10.36
C LYS A 107 15.94 16.24 -10.35
#